data_AF-V9G758-F1
#
_entry.id   AF-V9G758-F1
#
_cell.length_a   1.000
_cell.length_b   1.000
_cell.length_c   1.000
_cell.angle_alpha   90.00
_cell.angle_beta   90.00
_cell.angle_gamma   90.00
#
_symmetry.space_group_name_H-M   'P 1'
#
loop_
_entity.id
_entity.type
_entity.pdbx_description
1 polymer ?
#
loop_
_entity_poly.entity_id
_entity_poly.type
_entity_poly.pdbx_seq_one_letter_code
_entity_poly.pdbx_strand_id
1 'polypeptide(L)'
;MLMPVHSPNRVSLLLICMALLFGLVLSGCSDEEEAQHVSAQPGERTLVLGAYSVVKDAMKEIIPAFQAEWKQQTGETIHFQESYEASGTQARAIAGGFEADVTLLAMEGDIDKLVRGGLVDAEWTVQPYGGMITRSIVVLGTREGNPKGIRDFEDLTRLTLRCSTLIRKHPAVRSGISMRSMAQV
;
A
#
# COMPACT_ATOMS: atom_id res chain seq x y z
N MET A 1 52.75 -53.56 -34.14
CA MET A 1 52.41 -52.38 -33.33
C MET A 1 50.88 -52.30 -33.26
N LEU A 2 50.28 -52.94 -32.25
CA LEU A 2 48.83 -53.01 -32.03
C LEU A 2 48.60 -52.68 -30.56
N MET A 3 47.98 -51.53 -30.28
CA MET A 3 47.62 -51.12 -28.93
C MET A 3 46.32 -51.83 -28.52
N PRO A 4 46.21 -52.39 -27.30
CA PRO A 4 44.98 -53.00 -26.82
C PRO A 4 43.98 -51.91 -26.38
N VAL A 5 42.76 -52.01 -26.89
CA VAL A 5 41.57 -51.28 -26.43
C VAL A 5 41.18 -51.79 -25.05
N HIS A 6 41.23 -50.92 -24.04
CA HIS A 6 40.81 -51.23 -22.67
C HIS A 6 39.31 -50.93 -22.55
N SER A 7 38.48 -51.95 -22.36
CA SER A 7 37.05 -51.80 -22.08
C SER A 7 36.86 -51.37 -20.62
N PRO A 8 36.13 -50.26 -20.35
CA PRO A 8 35.90 -49.84 -18.96
C PRO A 8 34.91 -50.80 -18.27
N ASN A 9 35.23 -51.14 -17.02
CA ASN A 9 34.42 -52.03 -16.18
C ASN A 9 33.01 -51.46 -15.94
N ARG A 10 32.00 -52.33 -15.95
CA ARG A 10 30.57 -51.98 -15.76
C ARG A 10 30.28 -51.19 -14.48
N VAL A 11 31.12 -51.34 -13.46
CA VAL A 11 31.06 -50.60 -12.18
C VAL A 11 31.54 -49.15 -12.34
N SER A 12 32.54 -48.90 -13.18
CA SER A 12 33.03 -47.55 -13.48
C SER A 12 32.02 -46.73 -14.29
N LEU A 13 31.29 -47.39 -15.21
CA LEU A 13 30.21 -46.76 -15.96
C LEU A 13 29.00 -46.42 -15.06
N LEU A 14 28.67 -47.27 -14.08
CA LEU A 14 27.58 -47.03 -13.12
C LEU A 14 27.90 -45.88 -12.15
N LEU A 15 29.16 -45.75 -11.70
CA LEU A 15 29.59 -44.67 -10.81
C LEU A 15 29.58 -43.30 -11.52
N ILE A 16 29.93 -43.26 -12.80
CA ILE A 16 29.86 -42.03 -13.61
C ILE A 16 28.41 -41.60 -13.84
N CYS A 17 27.50 -42.54 -14.13
CA CYS A 17 26.07 -42.24 -14.25
C CYS A 17 25.44 -41.75 -12.93
N MET A 18 25.84 -42.31 -11.79
CA MET A 18 25.33 -41.89 -10.48
C MET A 18 25.85 -40.51 -10.05
N ALA A 19 27.08 -40.15 -10.44
CA ALA A 19 27.63 -38.80 -10.25
C ALA A 19 26.95 -37.75 -11.15
N LEU A 20 26.57 -38.12 -12.39
CA LEU A 20 25.81 -37.25 -13.29
C LEU A 20 24.34 -37.05 -12.87
N LEU A 21 23.74 -38.04 -12.20
CA LEU A 21 22.37 -37.93 -11.65
C LEU A 21 22.29 -37.07 -10.38
N PHE A 22 23.39 -36.91 -9.63
CA PHE A 22 23.42 -36.06 -8.43
C PHE A 22 23.65 -34.57 -8.74
N GLY A 23 24.17 -34.24 -9.92
CA GLY A 23 24.46 -32.87 -10.36
C GLY A 23 23.25 -32.07 -10.86
N LEU A 24 22.09 -32.70 -11.08
CA LEU A 24 20.90 -32.04 -11.64
C LEU A 24 19.90 -31.49 -10.59
N VAL A 25 20.17 -31.60 -9.29
CA VAL A 25 19.20 -31.25 -8.23
C VAL A 25 19.46 -29.86 -7.60
N LEU A 26 20.39 -29.07 -8.12
CA LEU A 26 20.74 -27.74 -7.57
C LEU A 26 20.42 -26.53 -8.48
N SER A 27 19.65 -26.71 -9.55
CA SER A 27 19.03 -25.59 -10.29
C SER A 27 17.56 -25.40 -9.91
N GLY A 28 17.28 -25.41 -8.61
CA GLY A 28 16.11 -24.75 -8.05
C GLY A 28 16.52 -23.32 -7.70
N CYS A 29 16.49 -22.40 -8.67
CA CYS A 29 16.41 -20.99 -8.34
C CYS A 29 15.10 -20.81 -7.58
N SER A 30 15.20 -20.64 -6.27
CA SER A 30 14.24 -19.88 -5.51
C SER A 30 14.01 -18.56 -6.24
N ASP A 31 12.78 -18.31 -6.66
CA ASP A 31 12.27 -16.96 -6.87
C ASP A 31 12.41 -16.23 -5.52
N GLU A 32 13.60 -15.70 -5.27
CA GLU A 32 13.73 -14.51 -4.44
C GLU A 32 13.08 -13.42 -5.26
N GLU A 33 11.87 -13.01 -4.85
CA GLU A 33 11.35 -11.69 -5.16
C GLU A 33 12.38 -10.69 -4.66
N GLU A 34 13.35 -10.36 -5.53
CA GLU A 34 14.24 -9.21 -5.36
C GLU A 34 13.34 -7.99 -5.25
N ALA A 35 13.08 -7.58 -4.01
CA ALA A 35 12.67 -6.22 -3.71
C ALA A 35 13.67 -5.31 -4.43
N GLN A 36 13.19 -4.60 -5.44
CA GLN A 36 13.99 -3.69 -6.26
C GLN A 36 14.59 -2.61 -5.35
N HIS A 37 15.80 -2.84 -4.88
CA HIS A 37 16.60 -1.83 -4.22
C HIS A 37 17.14 -0.91 -5.33
N VAL A 38 16.37 0.13 -5.64
CA VAL A 38 16.79 1.19 -6.56
C VAL A 38 18.03 1.83 -5.96
N SER A 39 19.17 1.69 -6.64
CA SER A 39 20.42 2.34 -6.27
C SER A 39 20.24 3.86 -6.39
N ALA A 40 20.29 4.55 -5.24
CA ALA A 40 20.15 6.00 -5.18
C ALA A 40 21.27 6.69 -5.98
N GLN A 41 20.90 7.39 -7.05
CA GLN A 41 21.78 8.35 -7.72
C GLN A 41 22.01 9.54 -6.77
N PRO A 42 23.19 10.18 -6.76
CA PRO A 42 23.41 11.39 -5.97
C PRO A 42 22.38 12.46 -6.35
N GLY A 43 21.56 12.88 -5.38
CA GLY A 43 20.47 13.83 -5.61
C GLY A 43 19.12 13.22 -5.99
N GLU A 44 18.96 11.90 -5.94
CA GLU A 44 17.68 11.20 -6.10
C GLU A 44 17.30 10.47 -4.80
N ARG A 45 16.05 10.63 -4.37
CA ARG A 45 15.51 9.99 -3.16
C ARG A 45 14.14 9.39 -3.45
N THR A 46 13.82 8.28 -2.80
CA THR A 46 12.49 7.68 -2.85
C THR A 46 11.86 7.75 -1.47
N LEU A 47 10.61 8.19 -1.38
CA LEU A 47 9.79 8.18 -0.18
C LEU A 47 8.63 7.21 -0.35
N VAL A 48 8.35 6.42 0.67
CA VAL A 48 7.20 5.52 0.74
C VAL A 48 6.07 6.22 1.50
N LEU A 49 4.97 6.50 0.78
CA LEU A 49 3.74 7.04 1.34
C LEU A 49 2.75 5.92 1.66
N GLY A 50 2.45 5.72 2.94
CA GLY A 50 1.36 4.85 3.41
C GLY A 50 0.13 5.65 3.81
N ALA A 51 -0.90 5.71 2.97
CA ALA A 51 -2.04 6.60 3.18
C ALA A 51 -3.40 5.87 3.20
N TYR A 52 -4.40 6.48 3.84
CA TYR A 52 -5.78 6.01 3.71
C TYR A 52 -6.37 6.37 2.33
N SER A 53 -7.21 5.49 1.80
CA SER A 53 -7.65 5.51 0.39
C SER A 53 -8.41 6.76 -0.06
N VAL A 54 -8.99 7.55 0.86
CA VAL A 54 -9.79 8.73 0.51
C VAL A 54 -8.91 9.89 0.02
N VAL A 55 -7.67 10.01 0.49
CA VAL A 55 -6.78 11.12 0.06
C VAL A 55 -6.12 10.89 -1.29
N LYS A 56 -6.28 9.71 -1.90
CA LYS A 56 -5.61 9.37 -3.16
C LYS A 56 -5.82 10.39 -4.27
N ASP A 57 -7.03 10.93 -4.41
CA ASP A 57 -7.30 11.89 -5.47
C ASP A 57 -6.66 13.27 -5.17
N ALA A 58 -6.54 13.67 -3.90
CA ALA A 58 -5.81 14.88 -3.51
C ALA A 58 -4.28 14.72 -3.67
N MET A 59 -3.74 13.55 -3.33
CA MET A 59 -2.30 13.29 -3.44
C MET A 59 -1.79 13.33 -4.90
N LYS A 60 -2.65 13.03 -5.89
CA LYS A 60 -2.30 13.19 -7.31
C LYS A 60 -1.95 14.62 -7.70
N GLU A 61 -2.44 15.61 -6.96
CA GLU A 61 -2.14 17.02 -7.17
C GLU A 61 -1.00 17.48 -6.25
N ILE A 62 -1.02 17.03 -4.98
CA ILE A 62 -0.04 17.44 -3.97
C ILE A 62 1.35 16.86 -4.25
N ILE A 63 1.48 15.58 -4.61
CA ILE A 63 2.79 14.94 -4.83
C ILE A 63 3.56 15.64 -5.96
N PRO A 64 3.00 15.86 -7.17
CA PRO A 64 3.73 16.55 -8.23
C PRO A 64 4.11 17.99 -7.86
N ALA A 65 3.24 18.69 -7.14
CA ALA A 65 3.53 20.04 -6.67
C ALA A 65 4.72 20.05 -5.69
N PHE A 66 4.72 19.14 -4.71
CA PHE A 66 5.81 18.98 -3.76
C PHE A 66 7.12 18.57 -4.46
N GLN A 67 7.08 17.64 -5.40
CA GLN A 67 8.28 17.22 -6.15
C GLN A 67 8.90 18.39 -6.93
N ALA A 68 8.06 19.21 -7.58
CA ALA A 68 8.52 20.38 -8.32
C ALA A 68 9.13 21.44 -7.39
N GLU A 69 8.44 21.75 -6.29
CA GLU A 69 8.91 22.70 -5.29
C GLU A 69 10.23 22.23 -4.64
N TRP A 70 10.30 20.98 -4.22
CA TRP A 70 11.49 20.40 -3.60
C TRP A 70 12.69 20.43 -4.53
N LYS A 71 12.50 20.07 -5.80
CA LYS A 71 13.57 20.11 -6.80
C LYS A 71 14.05 21.54 -7.07
N GLN A 72 13.14 22.51 -7.08
CA GLN A 72 13.49 23.91 -7.24
C GLN A 72 14.32 24.43 -6.04
N GLN A 73 13.98 24.00 -4.83
CA GLN A 73 14.62 24.48 -3.60
C GLN A 73 15.96 23.80 -3.32
N THR A 74 16.06 22.49 -3.54
CA THR A 74 17.19 21.67 -3.10
C THR A 74 18.06 21.15 -4.25
N GLY A 75 17.52 21.12 -5.47
CA GLY A 75 18.13 20.43 -6.60
C GLY A 75 17.93 18.90 -6.58
N GLU A 76 17.36 18.34 -5.50
CA GLU A 76 17.10 16.91 -5.38
C GLU A 76 15.81 16.51 -6.08
N THR A 77 15.80 15.32 -6.69
CA THR A 77 14.60 14.71 -7.27
C THR A 77 14.04 13.69 -6.29
N ILE A 78 12.80 13.89 -5.85
CA ILE A 78 12.08 12.94 -4.98
C ILE A 78 11.13 12.09 -5.83
N HIS A 79 11.14 10.79 -5.60
CA HIS A 79 10.17 9.82 -6.11
C HIS A 79 9.26 9.36 -4.97
N PHE A 80 8.02 9.02 -5.29
CA PHE A 80 7.07 8.48 -4.33
C PHE A 80 6.67 7.06 -4.71
N GLN A 81 6.74 6.15 -3.73
CA GLN A 81 6.05 4.87 -3.78
C GLN A 81 4.80 4.98 -2.91
N GLU A 82 3.63 4.75 -3.47
CA GLU A 82 2.36 5.07 -2.81
C GLU A 82 1.55 3.81 -2.52
N SER A 83 1.09 3.67 -1.27
CA SER A 83 0.16 2.64 -0.83
C SER A 83 -1.11 3.27 -0.26
N TYR A 84 -2.27 2.77 -0.68
CA TYR A 84 -3.59 3.32 -0.32
C TYR A 84 -4.56 2.25 0.13
N GLU A 85 -4.87 2.22 1.42
CA GLU A 85 -5.77 1.21 2.01
C GLU A 85 -6.86 1.83 2.89
N ALA A 86 -7.74 1.02 3.48
CA ALA A 86 -8.55 1.50 4.60
C ALA A 86 -7.63 1.94 5.76
N SER A 87 -7.92 3.06 6.43
CA SER A 87 -7.02 3.66 7.44
C SER A 87 -6.52 2.66 8.49
N GLY A 88 -7.43 1.91 9.11
CA GLY A 88 -7.03 0.89 10.08
C GLY A 88 -6.26 -0.29 9.50
N THR A 89 -6.44 -0.61 8.20
CA THR A 89 -5.65 -1.62 7.49
C THR A 89 -4.25 -1.11 7.22
N GLN A 90 -4.13 0.13 6.72
CA GLN A 90 -2.83 0.77 6.48
C GLN A 90 -2.01 0.87 7.78
N ALA A 91 -2.64 1.30 8.89
CA ALA A 91 -1.97 1.38 10.19
C ALA A 91 -1.49 0.01 10.70
N ARG A 92 -2.27 -1.05 10.49
CA ARG A 92 -1.84 -2.43 10.83
C ARG A 92 -0.70 -2.91 9.93
N ALA A 93 -0.71 -2.56 8.64
CA ALA A 93 0.37 -2.89 7.73
C ALA A 93 1.68 -2.22 8.18
N ILE A 94 1.64 -0.92 8.50
CA ILE A 94 2.81 -0.16 8.99
C ILE A 94 3.32 -0.76 10.31
N ALA A 95 2.43 -0.96 11.29
CA ALA A 95 2.79 -1.61 12.55
C ALA A 95 3.30 -3.05 12.38
N GLY A 96 2.95 -3.70 11.27
CA GLY A 96 3.38 -5.05 10.89
C GLY A 96 4.66 -5.11 10.06
N GLY A 97 5.33 -3.98 9.80
CA GLY A 97 6.61 -3.93 9.08
C GLY A 97 6.56 -3.36 7.67
N PHE A 98 5.43 -2.80 7.22
CA PHE A 98 5.43 -1.95 6.02
C PHE A 98 6.17 -0.64 6.33
N GLU A 99 7.35 -0.47 5.75
CA GLU A 99 8.23 0.69 5.98
C GLU A 99 7.72 1.92 5.22
N ALA A 100 6.81 2.67 5.84
CA ALA A 100 6.36 3.96 5.33
C ALA A 100 7.23 5.09 5.92
N ASP A 101 7.78 5.95 5.06
CA ASP A 101 8.46 7.17 5.47
C ASP A 101 7.47 8.25 5.91
N VAL A 102 6.33 8.32 5.22
CA VAL A 102 5.27 9.28 5.49
C VAL A 102 3.94 8.54 5.55
N THR A 103 3.11 8.86 6.55
CA THR A 103 1.78 8.29 6.65
C THR A 103 0.69 9.34 6.79
N LEU A 104 -0.43 9.08 6.14
CA LEU A 104 -1.66 9.85 6.26
C LEU A 104 -2.76 8.87 6.70
N LEU A 105 -3.29 9.05 7.91
CA LEU A 105 -4.33 8.19 8.46
C LEU A 105 -5.58 9.02 8.80
N ALA A 106 -6.74 8.36 8.79
CA ALA A 106 -8.04 9.03 8.89
C ALA A 106 -8.42 9.38 10.34
N MET A 107 -7.84 8.70 11.33
CA MET A 107 -8.27 8.77 12.73
C MET A 107 -7.07 8.70 13.66
N GLU A 108 -7.13 9.43 14.78
CA GLU A 108 -6.09 9.45 15.83
C GLU A 108 -5.78 8.03 16.35
N GLY A 109 -6.81 7.21 16.57
CA GLY A 109 -6.65 5.83 17.05
C GLY A 109 -5.91 4.90 16.09
N ASP A 110 -5.74 5.29 14.82
CA ASP A 110 -4.85 4.58 13.88
C ASP A 110 -3.39 5.03 14.06
N ILE A 111 -3.12 6.29 14.38
CA ILE A 111 -1.79 6.81 14.74
C ILE A 111 -1.33 6.20 16.08
N ASP A 112 -2.23 6.07 17.06
CA ASP A 112 -1.93 5.45 18.36
C ASP A 112 -1.41 4.01 18.25
N LYS A 113 -1.76 3.29 17.18
CA LYS A 113 -1.18 1.96 16.90
C LYS A 113 0.30 2.07 16.53
N LEU A 114 0.67 3.11 15.78
CA LEU A 114 2.05 3.37 15.38
C LEU A 114 2.88 3.88 16.55
N VAL A 115 2.30 4.73 17.40
CA VAL A 115 2.93 5.17 18.66
C VAL A 115 3.24 3.98 19.57
N ARG A 116 2.28 3.07 19.76
CA ARG A 116 2.52 1.83 20.52
C ARG A 116 3.56 0.91 19.90
N GLY A 117 3.72 0.98 18.57
CA GLY A 117 4.78 0.29 17.83
C GLY A 117 6.14 1.00 17.88
N GLY A 118 6.22 2.19 18.50
CA GLY A 118 7.45 2.99 18.53
C GLY A 118 7.83 3.60 17.17
N LEU A 119 6.91 3.62 16.20
CA LEU A 119 7.14 4.12 14.84
C LEU A 119 6.82 5.61 14.70
N VAL A 120 6.02 6.16 15.62
CA VAL A 120 5.64 7.57 15.68
C VAL A 120 5.87 8.06 17.12
N ASP A 121 6.33 9.31 17.25
CA ASP A 121 6.52 9.95 18.56
C ASP A 121 5.22 10.00 19.37
N ALA A 122 5.30 9.77 20.68
CA ALA A 122 4.14 9.84 21.57
C ALA A 122 3.55 11.26 21.65
N GLU A 123 4.35 12.29 21.41
CA GLU A 123 3.95 13.70 21.43
C GLU A 123 3.54 14.23 20.04
N TRP A 124 3.17 13.35 19.11
CA TRP A 124 2.74 13.73 17.75
C TRP A 124 1.58 14.74 17.73
N THR A 125 0.73 14.74 18.76
CA THR A 125 -0.41 15.66 18.90
C THR A 125 -0.01 17.07 19.33
N VAL A 126 1.22 17.29 19.79
CA VAL A 126 1.73 18.63 20.17
C VAL A 126 2.04 19.48 18.94
N GLN A 127 2.12 18.86 17.77
CA GLN A 127 2.35 19.55 16.50
C GLN A 127 1.20 20.53 16.16
N PRO A 128 1.45 21.54 15.29
CA PRO A 128 0.40 22.45 14.83
C PRO A 128 -0.88 21.71 14.40
N TYR A 129 -2.03 22.27 14.77
CA TYR A 129 -3.35 21.68 14.52
C TYR A 129 -3.56 20.29 15.12
N GLY A 130 -2.82 19.92 16.17
CA GLY A 130 -2.96 18.61 16.81
C GLY A 130 -2.35 17.47 16.01
N GLY A 131 -1.41 17.76 15.10
CA GLY A 131 -0.90 16.80 14.12
C GLY A 131 -1.86 16.50 12.96
N MET A 132 -2.99 17.21 12.89
CA MET A 132 -4.02 17.00 11.86
C MET A 132 -3.84 18.00 10.71
N ILE A 133 -3.60 17.48 9.50
CA ILE A 133 -3.46 18.32 8.29
C ILE A 133 -4.80 18.70 7.64
N THR A 134 -5.87 17.94 7.92
CA THR A 134 -7.21 18.19 7.40
C THR A 134 -8.27 17.79 8.42
N ARG A 135 -9.47 18.35 8.30
CA ARG A 135 -10.65 17.93 9.07
C ARG A 135 -11.85 17.82 8.13
N SER A 136 -12.74 16.89 8.43
CA SER A 136 -13.94 16.64 7.64
C SER A 136 -15.15 16.42 8.54
N ILE A 137 -16.33 16.46 7.94
CA ILE A 137 -17.60 16.10 8.56
C ILE A 137 -18.22 14.92 7.80
N VAL A 138 -18.92 14.07 8.56
CA VAL A 138 -19.74 13.01 7.97
C VAL A 138 -21.04 13.62 7.49
N VAL A 139 -21.36 13.41 6.21
CA VAL A 139 -22.61 13.87 5.60
C VAL A 139 -23.36 12.72 4.93
N LEU A 140 -24.69 12.83 4.88
CA LEU A 140 -25.54 11.88 4.17
C LEU A 140 -25.69 12.31 2.71
N GLY A 141 -25.03 11.58 1.81
CA GLY A 141 -25.21 11.75 0.36
C GLY A 141 -26.39 10.93 -0.16
N THR A 142 -27.43 11.61 -0.65
CA THR A 142 -28.56 10.96 -1.33
C THR A 142 -28.37 10.97 -2.84
N ARG A 143 -29.13 10.12 -3.53
CA ARG A 143 -29.26 10.24 -4.99
C ARG A 143 -30.04 11.49 -5.36
N GLU A 144 -29.94 11.85 -6.62
CA GLU A 144 -30.74 12.93 -7.21
C GLU A 144 -32.22 12.78 -6.88
N GLY A 145 -32.85 13.88 -6.49
CA GLY A 145 -34.26 13.93 -6.06
C GLY A 145 -34.55 13.33 -4.68
N ASN A 146 -33.55 12.78 -3.97
CA ASN A 146 -33.71 12.12 -2.66
C ASN A 146 -34.91 11.14 -2.62
N PRO A 147 -34.87 10.05 -3.44
CA PRO A 147 -36.03 9.18 -3.66
C PRO A 147 -36.50 8.42 -2.40
N LYS A 148 -35.69 8.43 -1.34
CA LYS A 148 -35.94 7.76 -0.06
C LYS A 148 -36.29 8.74 1.07
N GLY A 149 -36.38 10.04 0.77
CA GLY A 149 -36.74 11.08 1.73
C GLY A 149 -35.83 11.15 2.95
N ILE A 150 -34.53 10.89 2.78
CA ILE A 150 -33.54 10.86 3.87
C ILE A 150 -33.16 12.30 4.21
N ARG A 151 -33.35 12.69 5.47
CA ARG A 151 -33.05 14.02 5.99
C ARG A 151 -32.10 13.95 7.17
N ASP A 152 -32.15 12.86 7.93
CA ASP A 152 -31.30 12.66 9.11
C ASP A 152 -30.84 11.20 9.28
N PHE A 153 -29.92 10.96 10.20
CA PHE A 153 -29.39 9.63 10.52
C PHE A 153 -30.47 8.69 11.06
N GLU A 154 -31.50 9.21 11.73
CA GLU A 154 -32.64 8.40 12.20
C GLU A 154 -33.38 7.72 11.05
N ASP A 155 -33.46 8.38 9.88
CA ASP A 155 -34.11 7.81 8.71
C ASP A 155 -33.44 6.51 8.28
N LEU A 156 -32.13 6.33 8.53
CA LEU A 156 -31.34 5.14 8.17
C LEU A 156 -31.79 3.86 8.91
N THR A 157 -32.55 3.98 10.00
CA THR A 157 -33.03 2.84 10.78
C THR A 157 -34.25 2.14 10.16
N ARG A 158 -34.85 2.73 9.12
CA ARG A 158 -35.99 2.15 8.41
C ARG A 158 -35.58 0.82 7.76
N LEU A 159 -36.31 -0.26 8.08
CA LEU A 159 -36.07 -1.65 7.63
C LEU A 159 -35.95 -1.82 6.10
N THR A 160 -36.45 -0.88 5.30
CA THR A 160 -36.41 -0.92 3.83
C THR A 160 -35.16 -0.27 3.23
N LEU A 161 -34.28 0.33 4.05
CA LEU A 161 -33.07 0.98 3.59
C LEU A 161 -31.90 0.01 3.52
N ARG A 162 -31.41 -0.20 2.29
CA ARG A 162 -30.06 -0.73 2.08
C ARG A 162 -29.05 0.41 2.17
N CYS A 163 -28.34 0.50 3.30
CA CYS A 163 -27.11 1.26 3.43
C CYS A 163 -25.98 0.46 2.77
N SER A 164 -25.45 0.97 1.66
CA SER A 164 -24.33 0.36 0.96
C SER A 164 -23.09 1.22 1.16
N THR A 165 -22.04 0.66 1.75
CA THR A 165 -20.69 1.25 1.65
C THR A 165 -20.24 1.07 0.20
N LEU A 166 -20.19 2.16 -0.56
CA LEU A 166 -19.87 2.14 -1.99
C LEU A 166 -18.38 1.83 -2.20
N ILE A 167 -18.04 0.54 -2.30
CA ILE A 167 -16.79 0.07 -2.92
C ILE A 167 -17.00 0.10 -4.45
N ARG A 168 -16.08 0.76 -5.17
CA ARG A 168 -16.26 1.47 -6.46
C ARG A 168 -16.77 0.64 -7.68
N LYS A 169 -17.30 1.38 -8.68
CA LYS A 169 -17.56 1.07 -10.12
C LYS A 169 -18.38 -0.19 -10.46
N HIS A 170 -19.71 -0.09 -10.35
CA HIS A 170 -20.61 -0.95 -11.14
C HIS A 170 -21.82 -0.13 -11.64
N PRO A 171 -22.11 -0.07 -12.96
CA PRO A 171 -23.18 0.76 -13.51
C PRO A 171 -24.61 0.28 -13.16
N ALA A 172 -24.76 -0.83 -12.42
CA ALA A 172 -26.05 -1.47 -12.19
C ALA A 172 -26.53 -1.50 -10.72
N VAL A 173 -26.04 -0.64 -9.81
CA VAL A 173 -26.57 -0.61 -8.44
C VAL A 173 -27.85 0.25 -8.37
N ARG A 174 -29.01 -0.38 -8.53
CA ARG A 174 -30.33 0.27 -8.63
C ARG A 174 -30.90 0.91 -7.35
N SER A 175 -30.35 0.71 -6.14
CA SER A 175 -30.93 1.32 -4.90
C SER A 175 -30.02 1.37 -3.67
N GLY A 176 -29.05 2.29 -3.62
CA GLY A 176 -28.11 2.48 -2.50
C GLY A 176 -27.89 3.95 -2.13
N ILE A 177 -27.63 4.18 -0.85
CA ILE A 177 -27.18 5.46 -0.23
C ILE A 177 -25.65 5.49 -0.31
N SER A 178 -25.04 6.67 -0.48
CA SER A 178 -23.58 6.85 -0.44
C SER A 178 -23.20 7.72 0.75
N MET A 179 -22.52 7.15 1.75
CA MET A 179 -21.77 7.97 2.70
C MET A 179 -20.48 8.43 2.03
N ARG A 180 -20.25 9.74 1.98
CA ARG A 180 -19.00 10.34 1.56
C ARG A 180 -18.48 11.21 2.70
N SER A 181 -17.20 11.07 2.99
CA SER A 181 -16.47 12.08 3.76
C SER A 181 -16.28 13.28 2.84
N MET A 182 -16.85 14.44 3.19
CA MET A 182 -16.56 15.69 2.49
C MET A 182 -15.38 16.35 3.19
N ALA A 183 -14.16 16.11 2.71
CA ALA A 183 -13.01 16.89 3.15
C ALA A 183 -13.22 18.32 2.68
N GLN A 184 -13.44 19.26 3.60
CA GLN A 184 -13.23 20.67 3.34
C GLN A 184 -11.78 20.94 3.68
N VAL A 185 -11.01 21.34 2.67
CA VAL A 185 -9.72 22.02 2.83
C VAL A 185 -10.02 23.49 3.12
#